data_AF-A0A1H9NGJ4-F1
#
_entry.id   AF-A0A1H9NGJ4-F1
#
_cell.length_a   1.000
_cell.length_b   1.000
_cell.length_c   1.000
_cell.angle_alpha   90.00
_cell.angle_beta   90.00
_cell.angle_gamma   90.00
#
_symmetry.space_group_name_H-M   'P 1'
#
loop_
_entity.id
_entity.type
_entity.pdbx_description
1 polymer ?
#
loop_
_entity_poly.entity_id
_entity_poly.type
_entity_poly.pdbx_seq_one_letter_code
_entity_poly.pdbx_strand_id
1 'polypeptide(L)'
;MVNTNISSLNWTKKDSQYGYDGELGATISEDGTSATTKVWAPSAEKVSLVIYDKQNQNKVIKQIPMNLGEKGVWDLTISAADLGIDNLTGYYYHYLIERNGEK
;
A
#
# COMPACT_ATOMS: atom_id res chain seq x y z
N MET A 1 35.51 24.78 11.07
CA MET A 1 34.91 23.45 11.25
C MET A 1 33.53 23.50 10.61
N VAL A 2 33.30 22.73 9.55
CA VAL A 2 32.04 22.78 8.78
C VAL A 2 31.02 21.88 9.46
N ASN A 3 29.81 22.42 9.68
CA ASN A 3 28.68 21.72 10.27
C ASN A 3 28.29 20.47 9.46
N THR A 4 28.18 19.35 10.16
CA THR A 4 27.78 18.02 9.68
C THR A 4 26.36 18.05 9.10
N ASN A 5 26.19 17.65 7.84
CA ASN A 5 24.88 17.49 7.22
C ASN A 5 24.33 16.09 7.52
N ILE A 6 23.56 15.94 8.61
CA ILE A 6 23.04 14.66 9.11
C ILE A 6 21.87 14.10 8.27
N SER A 7 21.33 14.86 7.31
CA SER A 7 20.22 14.41 6.46
C SER A 7 20.63 13.46 5.33
N SER A 8 21.86 13.55 4.80
CA SER A 8 22.31 12.70 3.69
C SER A 8 22.53 11.24 4.09
N LEU A 9 22.81 10.98 5.36
CA LEU A 9 23.04 9.63 5.89
C LEU A 9 21.75 8.85 6.16
N ASN A 10 20.59 9.50 6.28
CA ASN A 10 19.34 8.83 6.64
C ASN A 10 18.66 8.19 5.42
N TRP A 11 18.54 8.91 4.31
CA TRP A 11 17.93 8.35 3.09
C TRP A 11 18.85 7.30 2.44
N THR A 12 20.16 7.55 2.37
CA THR A 12 21.12 6.55 1.84
C THR A 12 21.14 5.25 2.64
N LYS A 13 21.01 5.34 3.97
CA LYS A 13 20.85 4.14 4.83
C LYS A 13 19.52 3.44 4.58
N LYS A 14 18.43 4.19 4.40
CA LYS A 14 17.12 3.62 4.03
C LYS A 14 17.19 2.91 2.69
N ASP A 15 17.82 3.51 1.69
CA ASP A 15 18.00 2.90 0.37
C ASP A 15 18.84 1.61 0.45
N SER A 16 19.94 1.64 1.21
CA SER A 16 20.77 0.44 1.42
C SER A 16 19.99 -0.71 2.08
N GLN A 17 19.10 -0.41 3.03
CA GLN A 17 18.38 -1.44 3.78
C GLN A 17 17.08 -1.88 3.09
N TYR A 18 16.35 -0.93 2.52
CA TYR A 18 14.96 -1.04 2.05
C TYR A 18 14.78 -0.65 0.59
N GLY A 19 15.84 -0.37 -0.17
CA GLY A 19 15.75 -0.21 -1.62
C GLY A 19 15.05 -1.40 -2.26
N TYR A 20 14.10 -1.12 -3.14
CA TYR A 20 13.23 -2.10 -3.77
C TYR A 20 13.04 -1.74 -5.24
N ASP A 21 13.45 -2.66 -6.12
CA ASP A 21 13.42 -2.49 -7.58
C ASP A 21 12.26 -3.28 -8.24
N GLY A 22 11.43 -3.94 -7.44
CA GLY A 22 10.29 -4.72 -7.93
C GLY A 22 9.07 -3.84 -8.23
N GLU A 23 8.00 -4.49 -8.69
CA GLU A 23 6.76 -3.81 -9.04
C GLU A 23 6.06 -3.20 -7.81
N LEU A 24 5.52 -2.00 -8.00
CA LEU A 24 4.73 -1.22 -7.04
C LEU A 24 3.42 -0.77 -7.69
N GLY A 25 2.46 -0.36 -6.87
CA GLY A 25 1.14 0.10 -7.31
C GLY A 25 0.10 -1.01 -7.27
N ALA A 26 -1.03 -0.78 -7.93
CA ALA A 26 -2.13 -1.73 -8.03
C ALA A 26 -2.23 -2.28 -9.45
N THR A 27 -2.25 -3.60 -9.57
CA THR A 27 -2.43 -4.32 -10.83
C THR A 27 -3.70 -5.15 -10.73
N ILE A 28 -4.62 -4.94 -11.67
CA ILE A 28 -5.87 -5.68 -11.77
C ILE A 28 -5.71 -6.80 -12.81
N SER A 29 -6.34 -7.95 -12.58
CA SER A 29 -6.41 -9.02 -13.59
C SER A 29 -7.21 -8.57 -14.81
N GLU A 30 -6.94 -9.19 -15.97
CA GLU A 30 -7.62 -8.83 -17.24
C GLU A 30 -9.15 -8.92 -17.16
N ASP A 31 -9.66 -9.89 -16.40
CA ASP A 31 -11.10 -10.09 -16.18
C ASP A 31 -11.67 -9.19 -15.06
N GLY A 32 -10.83 -8.43 -14.36
CA GLY A 32 -11.20 -7.54 -13.27
C GLY A 32 -11.65 -8.21 -11.98
N THR A 33 -11.50 -9.54 -11.85
CA THR A 33 -12.00 -10.30 -10.69
C THR A 33 -11.01 -10.32 -9.53
N SER A 34 -9.74 -9.95 -9.76
CA SER A 34 -8.71 -9.87 -8.74
C SER A 34 -7.82 -8.65 -8.92
N ALA A 35 -7.21 -8.19 -7.84
CA ALA A 35 -6.17 -7.17 -7.88
C ALA A 35 -5.09 -7.46 -6.86
N THR A 36 -3.84 -7.23 -7.23
CA THR A 36 -2.69 -7.23 -6.32
C THR A 36 -2.19 -5.81 -6.18
N THR A 37 -1.93 -5.38 -4.95
CA THR A 37 -1.44 -4.05 -4.66
C THR A 37 -0.19 -4.10 -3.80
N LYS A 38 0.78 -3.23 -4.08
CA LYS A 38 2.08 -3.14 -3.40
C LYS A 38 2.42 -1.68 -3.12
N VAL A 39 2.75 -1.35 -1.87
CA VAL A 39 3.18 0.00 -1.46
C VAL A 39 4.43 -0.04 -0.60
N TRP A 40 5.42 0.78 -0.92
CA TRP A 40 6.65 0.88 -0.14
C TRP A 40 6.45 1.81 1.06
N ALA A 41 6.47 1.24 2.26
CA ALA A 41 6.31 1.97 3.52
C ALA A 41 7.14 1.30 4.65
N PRO A 42 8.48 1.34 4.57
CA PRO A 42 9.38 0.56 5.45
C PRO A 42 9.36 0.96 6.93
N SER A 43 8.74 2.09 7.25
CA SER A 43 8.63 2.61 8.61
C SER A 43 7.18 2.60 9.13
N ALA A 44 6.26 1.97 8.40
CA ALA A 44 4.90 1.75 8.87
C ALA A 44 4.87 0.61 9.89
N GLU A 45 3.98 0.72 10.87
CA GLU A 45 3.67 -0.36 11.81
C GLU A 45 2.54 -1.24 11.28
N LYS A 46 1.57 -0.61 10.59
CA LYS A 46 0.46 -1.28 9.91
C LYS A 46 0.14 -0.55 8.62
N VAL A 47 -0.28 -1.31 7.62
CA VAL A 47 -0.90 -0.77 6.41
C VAL A 47 -2.20 -1.51 6.16
N SER A 48 -3.26 -0.78 5.80
CA SER A 48 -4.52 -1.36 5.34
C SER A 48 -4.91 -0.77 4.00
N LEU A 49 -5.52 -1.59 3.14
CA LEU A 49 -6.22 -1.14 1.94
C LEU A 49 -7.66 -0.78 2.31
N VAL A 50 -8.08 0.45 2.01
CA VAL A 50 -9.48 0.89 2.15
C VAL A 50 -10.08 1.01 0.76
N ILE A 51 -11.19 0.32 0.51
CA ILE A 51 -11.85 0.25 -0.79
C ILE A 51 -13.19 0.98 -0.72
N TYR A 52 -13.49 1.75 -1.77
CA TYR A 52 -14.66 2.61 -1.87
C TYR A 52 -15.50 2.28 -3.09
N ASP A 53 -16.81 2.45 -2.94
CA ASP A 53 -17.81 2.21 -3.98
C ASP A 53 -17.59 3.09 -5.22
N LYS A 54 -17.59 2.47 -6.40
CA LYS A 54 -17.41 3.16 -7.68
C LYS A 54 -18.51 4.16 -8.02
N GLN A 55 -19.72 4.00 -7.48
CA GLN A 55 -20.84 4.92 -7.67
C GLN A 55 -20.92 5.99 -6.57
N ASN A 56 -20.19 5.80 -5.47
CA ASN A 56 -20.11 6.75 -4.38
C ASN A 56 -18.75 6.66 -3.68
N GLN A 57 -17.81 7.50 -4.10
CA GLN A 57 -16.44 7.53 -3.56
C GLN A 57 -16.34 7.81 -2.05
N ASN A 58 -17.42 8.26 -1.38
CA ASN A 58 -17.44 8.46 0.07
C ASN A 58 -17.86 7.21 0.85
N LYS A 59 -18.34 6.16 0.17
CA LYS A 59 -18.83 4.94 0.79
C LYS A 59 -17.72 3.89 0.85
N VAL A 60 -17.22 3.63 2.06
CA VAL A 60 -16.29 2.53 2.33
C VAL A 60 -17.02 1.19 2.18
N ILE A 61 -16.43 0.27 1.42
CA ILE A 61 -16.89 -1.11 1.27
C ILE A 61 -16.18 -2.01 2.25
N LYS A 62 -14.85 -1.90 2.30
CA LYS A 62 -14.02 -2.73 3.16
C LYS A 62 -12.71 -2.04 3.49
N GLN A 63 -12.20 -2.32 4.68
CA GLN A 63 -10.83 -2.06 5.08
C GLN A 63 -10.16 -3.41 5.35
N ILE A 64 -8.99 -3.65 4.74
CA ILE A 64 -8.31 -4.95 4.79
C ILE A 64 -6.85 -4.73 5.21
N PRO A 65 -6.34 -5.40 6.25
CA PRO A 65 -4.93 -5.31 6.59
C PRO A 65 -4.05 -5.89 5.47
N MET A 66 -2.94 -5.23 5.19
CA MET A 66 -1.94 -5.67 4.22
C MET A 66 -0.81 -6.44 4.92
N ASN A 67 -0.07 -7.25 4.17
CA ASN A 67 1.04 -8.04 4.67
C ASN A 67 2.35 -7.29 4.47
N LEU A 68 3.18 -7.22 5.50
CA LEU A 68 4.56 -6.71 5.36
C LEU A 68 5.42 -7.78 4.65
N GLY A 69 5.94 -7.43 3.48
CA GLY A 69 6.85 -8.22 2.69
C GLY A 69 8.30 -7.72 2.76
N GLU A 70 9.07 -8.02 1.72
CA GLU A 70 10.47 -7.66 1.64
C GLU A 70 10.68 -6.15 1.52
N LYS A 71 11.83 -5.67 2.02
CA LYS A 71 12.29 -4.28 1.81
C LYS A 71 11.28 -3.20 2.22
N GLY A 72 10.36 -3.53 3.14
CA GLY A 72 9.35 -2.59 3.62
C GLY A 72 8.19 -2.37 2.65
N VAL A 73 8.01 -3.25 1.67
CA VAL A 73 6.84 -3.29 0.80
C VAL A 73 5.71 -3.98 1.54
N TRP A 74 4.54 -3.36 1.53
CA TRP A 74 3.31 -3.97 2.00
C TRP A 74 2.50 -4.41 0.79
N ASP A 75 2.00 -5.65 0.82
CA ASP A 75 1.21 -6.21 -0.28
C ASP A 75 -0.10 -6.86 0.17
N LEU A 76 -1.04 -6.91 -0.76
CA LEU A 76 -2.31 -7.61 -0.61
C LEU A 76 -2.85 -8.00 -1.98
N THR A 77 -3.34 -9.22 -2.10
CA THR A 77 -4.18 -9.66 -3.21
C THR A 77 -5.61 -9.79 -2.73
N ILE A 78 -6.55 -9.20 -3.45
CA ILE A 78 -7.99 -9.25 -3.18
C ILE A 78 -8.74 -9.86 -4.35
N SER A 79 -9.88 -10.49 -4.06
CA SER A 79 -10.86 -10.88 -5.07
C SER A 79 -12.13 -10.03 -4.97
N ALA A 80 -12.80 -9.81 -6.09
CA ALA A 80 -14.11 -9.14 -6.15
C ALA A 80 -15.14 -9.91 -5.31
N ALA A 81 -15.10 -11.24 -5.36
CA ALA A 81 -16.01 -12.11 -4.61
C ALA A 81 -15.91 -11.91 -3.08
N ASP A 82 -14.70 -11.73 -2.53
CA ASP A 82 -14.49 -11.48 -1.09
C ASP A 82 -15.06 -10.13 -0.62
N LEU A 83 -15.36 -9.23 -1.57
CA LEU A 83 -16.00 -7.94 -1.34
C LEU A 83 -17.50 -7.96 -1.65
N GLY A 84 -18.04 -9.08 -2.14
CA GLY A 84 -19.44 -9.20 -2.57
C GLY A 84 -19.77 -8.39 -3.82
N ILE A 85 -18.80 -8.20 -4.72
CA ILE A 85 -18.96 -7.49 -6.00
C ILE A 85 -18.45 -8.34 -7.16
N ASP A 86 -18.89 -8.04 -8.38
CA ASP A 86 -18.54 -8.87 -9.56
C ASP A 86 -17.20 -8.49 -10.19
N ASN A 87 -16.78 -7.22 -10.07
CA ASN A 87 -15.59 -6.69 -10.74
C ASN A 87 -15.02 -5.49 -10.00
N LEU A 88 -13.69 -5.41 -9.88
CA LEU A 88 -12.96 -4.34 -9.17
C LEU A 88 -12.77 -3.07 -10.02
N THR A 89 -13.03 -3.12 -11.33
CA THR A 89 -12.83 -1.99 -12.24
C THR A 89 -13.69 -0.79 -11.85
N GLY A 90 -13.04 0.36 -11.69
CA GLY A 90 -13.68 1.64 -11.35
C GLY A 90 -13.89 1.89 -9.86
N TYR A 91 -13.58 0.93 -8.99
CA TYR A 91 -13.57 1.16 -7.54
C TYR A 91 -12.36 2.00 -7.14
N TYR A 92 -12.50 2.76 -6.06
CA TYR A 92 -11.43 3.62 -5.54
C TYR A 92 -10.79 2.99 -4.32
N TYR A 93 -9.55 3.36 -4.04
CA TYR A 93 -8.85 2.90 -2.84
C TYR A 93 -7.88 3.94 -2.31
N HIS A 94 -7.53 3.79 -1.04
CA HIS A 94 -6.32 4.40 -0.48
C HIS A 94 -5.63 3.42 0.47
N TYR A 95 -4.41 3.75 0.88
CA TYR A 95 -3.71 3.08 1.96
C TYR A 95 -3.87 3.86 3.27
N LEU A 96 -4.34 3.19 4.32
CA LEU A 96 -4.32 3.70 5.68
C LEU A 96 -3.02 3.21 6.34
N ILE A 97 -2.15 4.14 6.74
CA ILE A 97 -0.80 3.82 7.22
C ILE A 97 -0.66 4.26 8.67
N GLU A 98 -0.40 3.32 9.57
CA GLU A 98 -0.18 3.62 10.99
C GLU A 98 1.32 3.73 11.31
N ARG A 99 1.71 4.80 12.03
CA ARG A 99 3.08 5.05 12.50
C ARG A 99 3.04 5.67 13.89
N ASN A 100 3.74 5.07 14.86
CA ASN A 100 3.75 5.55 16.24
C ASN A 100 2.33 5.76 16.81
N GLY A 101 1.36 4.93 16.39
CA GLY A 101 -0.05 5.05 16.77
C GLY A 101 -0.88 6.12 16.03
N GLU A 102 -0.30 6.89 15.11
CA GLU A 102 -1.02 7.87 14.26
C GLU A 102 -1.37 7.25 12.89
N LYS A 103 -2.52 7.64 12.32
CA LYS A 103 -3.08 7.11 11.06
C LYS A 103 -3.20 8.16 9.98
#